data_AF-A0A7S0TAW7-F1
#
_entry.id   AF-A0A7S0TAW7-F1
#
_cell.length_a   1.000
_cell.length_b   1.000
_cell.length_c   1.000
_cell.angle_alpha   90.00
_cell.angle_beta   90.00
_cell.angle_gamma   90.00
#
_symmetry.space_group_name_H-M   'P 1'
#
loop_
_entity.id
_entity.type
_entity.pdbx_description
1 polymer ?
#
loop_
_entity_poly.entity_id
_entity_poly.type
_entity_poly.pdbx_seq_one_letter_code
_entity_poly.pdbx_strand_id
1 'polypeptide(L)'
;ASLELRVMNDPHAALDVYKTAVEHCPTSRSLVLAYAELLRERGRKKDALEVYRRGCEVTAWKVQAFLRPTASMYASVGEFETARAIFRRSLRLCGSTSSTLVAWARMEASLALEQLADARQQQSPRFFRHHGTLSASFREINDPPQQHDHNSEKKSAAESEAESRARDGIRRARALFASGAETWPESPHVWNAWAQLEVRAGEIEAA
;
A
#
# COMPACT_ATOMS: atom_id res chain seq x y z
N ALA A 1 -2.43 -38.86 14.33
CA ALA A 1 -3.75 -38.42 13.82
C ALA A 1 -4.38 -37.26 14.63
N SER A 2 -4.12 -37.09 15.94
CA SER A 2 -4.81 -36.06 16.77
C SER A 2 -4.17 -34.66 16.81
N LEU A 3 -2.88 -34.52 16.43
CA LEU A 3 -2.19 -33.22 16.38
C LEU A 3 -2.40 -32.49 15.03
N GLU A 4 -2.37 -33.23 13.92
CA GLU A 4 -2.53 -32.68 12.55
C GLU A 4 -3.91 -32.07 12.33
N LEU A 5 -4.98 -32.71 12.85
CA LEU A 5 -6.35 -32.20 12.74
C LEU A 5 -6.62 -30.98 13.64
N ARG A 6 -5.90 -30.84 14.76
CA ARG A 6 -6.02 -29.69 15.66
C ARG A 6 -5.28 -28.47 15.11
N VAL A 7 -4.11 -28.67 14.51
CA VAL A 7 -3.34 -27.59 13.85
C VAL A 7 -4.06 -27.09 12.59
N MET A 8 -4.82 -27.95 11.89
CA MET A 8 -5.60 -27.53 10.72
C MET A 8 -6.81 -26.64 11.04
N ASN A 9 -7.30 -26.62 12.29
CA ASN A 9 -8.51 -25.87 12.66
C ASN A 9 -8.34 -24.92 13.85
N ASP A 10 -7.21 -24.98 14.57
CA ASP A 10 -6.86 -24.04 15.63
C ASP A 10 -5.71 -23.13 15.18
N PRO A 11 -6.01 -21.86 14.85
CA PRO A 11 -5.01 -20.92 14.36
C PRO A 11 -3.99 -20.49 15.42
N HIS A 12 -4.29 -20.67 16.71
CA HIS A 12 -3.34 -20.35 17.78
C HIS A 12 -2.27 -21.44 17.89
N ALA A 13 -2.68 -22.71 17.83
CA ALA A 13 -1.76 -23.84 17.79
C ALA A 13 -0.83 -23.79 16.56
N ALA A 14 -1.34 -23.32 15.41
CA ALA A 14 -0.54 -23.15 14.20
C ALA A 14 0.58 -22.10 14.38
N LEU A 15 0.33 -20.98 15.06
CA LEU A 15 1.33 -19.94 15.29
C LEU A 15 2.51 -20.45 16.14
N ASP A 16 2.24 -21.25 17.16
CA ASP A 16 3.29 -21.81 18.03
C ASP A 16 4.15 -22.84 17.27
N VAL A 17 3.52 -23.67 16.42
CA VAL A 17 4.23 -24.61 15.55
C VAL A 17 5.10 -23.87 14.53
N TYR A 18 4.58 -22.82 13.89
CA TYR A 18 5.37 -22.04 12.95
C TYR A 18 6.51 -21.26 13.62
N LYS A 19 6.27 -20.73 14.83
CA LYS A 19 7.31 -20.05 15.60
C LYS A 19 8.47 -20.98 15.92
N THR A 20 8.19 -22.16 16.47
CA THR A 20 9.24 -23.16 16.77
C THR A 20 9.93 -23.63 15.49
N ALA A 21 9.19 -23.86 14.40
CA ALA A 21 9.77 -24.26 13.12
C ALA A 21 10.72 -23.20 12.53
N VAL A 22 10.38 -21.91 12.61
CA VAL A 22 11.25 -20.80 12.16
C VAL A 22 12.46 -20.61 13.07
N GLU A 23 12.32 -20.85 14.38
CA GLU A 23 13.45 -20.82 15.32
C GLU A 23 14.48 -21.93 15.02
N HIS A 24 14.01 -23.13 14.66
CA HIS A 24 14.89 -24.23 14.25
C HIS A 24 15.48 -24.05 12.85
N CYS A 25 14.69 -23.49 11.91
CA CYS A 25 15.07 -23.36 10.51
C CYS A 25 14.89 -21.91 10.01
N PRO A 26 15.70 -20.95 10.48
CA PRO A 26 15.51 -19.52 10.17
C PRO A 26 15.84 -19.15 8.73
N THR A 27 16.56 -20.02 8.01
CA THR A 27 16.90 -19.85 6.59
C THR A 27 15.81 -20.37 5.66
N SER A 28 14.82 -21.10 6.17
CA SER A 28 13.78 -21.71 5.36
C SER A 28 12.78 -20.66 4.88
N ARG A 29 12.84 -20.35 3.58
CA ARG A 29 11.95 -19.38 2.93
C ARG A 29 10.47 -19.71 3.12
N SER A 30 10.08 -20.97 2.92
CA SER A 30 8.68 -21.38 2.99
C SER A 30 8.11 -21.20 4.39
N LEU A 31 8.86 -21.55 5.43
CA LEU A 31 8.44 -21.43 6.83
C LEU A 31 8.31 -19.97 7.26
N VAL A 32 9.31 -19.14 6.93
CA VAL A 32 9.28 -17.70 7.24
C VAL A 32 8.12 -17.01 6.53
N LEU A 33 7.87 -17.34 5.25
CA LEU A 33 6.74 -16.79 4.51
C LEU A 33 5.40 -17.23 5.10
N ALA A 34 5.21 -18.52 5.36
CA ALA A 34 3.96 -19.05 5.90
C ALA A 34 3.65 -18.48 7.28
N TYR A 35 4.66 -18.37 8.15
CA TYR A 35 4.49 -17.80 9.48
C TYR A 35 4.09 -16.31 9.43
N ALA A 36 4.79 -15.52 8.62
CA ALA A 36 4.53 -14.10 8.51
C ALA A 36 3.20 -13.79 7.81
N GLU A 37 2.78 -14.59 6.82
CA GLU A 37 1.45 -14.48 6.21
C GLU A 37 0.34 -14.80 7.22
N LEU A 38 0.49 -15.85 8.03
CA LEU A 38 -0.47 -16.18 9.09
C LEU A 38 -0.58 -15.04 10.13
N LEU A 39 0.55 -14.41 10.49
CA LEU A 39 0.55 -13.23 11.37
C LEU A 39 -0.16 -12.04 10.70
N ARG A 40 0.03 -11.81 9.40
CA ARG A 40 -0.62 -10.75 8.64
C ARG A 40 -2.15 -10.94 8.59
N GLU A 41 -2.62 -12.15 8.33
CA GLU A 41 -4.05 -12.49 8.31
C GLU A 41 -4.72 -12.25 9.67
N ARG A 42 -3.96 -12.40 10.76
CA ARG A 42 -4.41 -12.11 12.13
C ARG A 42 -4.34 -10.63 12.51
N GLY A 43 -4.01 -9.75 11.56
CA GLY A 43 -3.83 -8.31 11.79
C GLY A 43 -2.54 -7.95 12.54
N ARG A 44 -1.69 -8.92 12.88
CA ARG A 44 -0.41 -8.72 13.58
C ARG A 44 0.70 -8.31 12.61
N LYS A 45 0.46 -7.24 11.84
CA LYS A 45 1.36 -6.77 10.76
C LYS A 45 2.77 -6.44 11.25
N LYS A 46 2.92 -5.88 12.45
CA LYS A 46 4.23 -5.54 13.04
C LYS A 46 5.05 -6.80 13.36
N ASP A 47 4.40 -7.84 13.89
CA ASP A 47 5.06 -9.10 14.20
C ASP A 47 5.45 -9.83 12.92
N ALA A 48 4.57 -9.82 11.90
CA ALA A 48 4.90 -10.34 10.57
C ALA A 48 6.12 -9.63 9.97
N LEU A 49 6.22 -8.31 10.13
CA LEU A 49 7.36 -7.52 9.66
C LEU A 49 8.66 -7.93 10.36
N GLU A 50 8.62 -8.17 11.67
CA GLU A 50 9.79 -8.62 12.44
C GLU A 50 10.30 -9.99 11.95
N VAL A 51 9.37 -10.92 11.67
CA VAL A 51 9.70 -12.24 11.11
C VAL A 51 10.39 -12.11 9.76
N TYR A 52 9.87 -11.26 8.86
CA TYR A 52 10.50 -11.01 7.56
C TYR A 52 11.86 -10.31 7.69
N ARG A 53 11.99 -9.34 8.61
CA ARG A 53 13.24 -8.63 8.88
C ARG A 53 14.31 -9.62 9.33
N ARG A 54 14.00 -10.48 10.30
CA ARG A 54 14.92 -11.51 10.80
C ARG A 54 15.33 -12.48 9.68
N GLY A 55 14.39 -12.91 8.83
CA GLY A 55 14.72 -13.73 7.66
C GLY A 55 15.67 -13.03 6.67
N CYS A 56 15.48 -11.72 6.45
CA CYS A 56 16.39 -10.91 5.64
C CYS A 56 17.77 -10.74 6.29
N GLU A 57 17.84 -10.54 7.61
CA GLU A 57 19.10 -10.39 8.34
C GLU A 57 19.93 -11.68 8.32
N VAL A 58 19.30 -12.84 8.55
CA VAL A 58 19.93 -14.17 8.46
C VAL A 58 20.51 -14.42 7.06
N THR A 59 19.86 -13.90 6.03
CA THR A 59 20.31 -14.00 4.63
C THR A 59 21.13 -12.79 4.16
N ALA A 60 21.56 -11.92 5.09
CA ALA A 60 22.32 -10.69 4.85
C ALA A 60 21.73 -9.77 3.75
N TRP A 61 20.40 -9.78 3.58
CA TRP A 61 19.68 -9.03 2.56
C TRP A 61 20.17 -9.31 1.13
N LYS A 62 20.59 -10.55 0.84
CA LYS A 62 21.08 -10.99 -0.48
C LYS A 62 20.08 -11.87 -1.23
N VAL A 63 19.14 -12.48 -0.52
CA VAL A 63 18.17 -13.41 -1.12
C VAL A 63 16.90 -12.66 -1.52
N GLN A 64 16.72 -12.44 -2.83
CA GLN A 64 15.60 -11.70 -3.41
C GLN A 64 14.23 -12.21 -2.95
N ALA A 65 14.10 -13.52 -2.74
CA ALA A 65 12.85 -14.16 -2.38
C ALA A 65 12.29 -13.68 -1.03
N PHE A 66 13.13 -13.14 -0.14
CA PHE A 66 12.70 -12.49 1.10
C PHE A 66 12.44 -10.99 0.92
N LEU A 67 13.13 -10.33 -0.01
CA LEU A 67 13.06 -8.88 -0.20
C LEU A 67 11.68 -8.41 -0.68
N ARG A 68 11.07 -9.09 -1.66
CA ARG A 68 9.75 -8.71 -2.18
C ARG A 68 8.65 -8.79 -1.10
N PRO A 69 8.46 -9.93 -0.38
CA PRO A 69 7.50 -10.00 0.73
C PRO A 69 7.76 -8.96 1.81
N THR A 70 9.04 -8.76 2.19
CA THR A 70 9.42 -7.77 3.20
C THR A 70 9.03 -6.36 2.77
N ALA A 71 9.33 -5.95 1.52
CA ALA A 71 8.94 -4.64 1.00
C ALA A 71 7.41 -4.47 0.98
N SER A 72 6.66 -5.50 0.56
CA SER A 72 5.20 -5.49 0.60
C SER A 72 4.66 -5.34 2.02
N MET A 73 5.33 -5.89 3.02
CA MET A 73 4.93 -5.74 4.42
C MET A 73 5.23 -4.35 4.97
N TYR A 74 6.39 -3.77 4.67
CA TYR A 74 6.67 -2.37 5.02
C TYR A 74 5.60 -1.43 4.43
N ALA A 75 5.22 -1.64 3.16
CA ALA A 75 4.12 -0.91 2.54
C ALA A 75 2.79 -1.09 3.30
N SER A 76 2.48 -2.30 3.78
CA SER A 76 1.24 -2.59 4.53
C SER A 76 1.16 -1.94 5.92
N VAL A 77 2.32 -1.55 6.46
CA VAL A 77 2.49 -0.85 7.75
C VAL A 77 2.53 0.67 7.55
N GLY A 78 2.65 1.15 6.30
CA GLY A 78 2.71 2.58 5.95
C GLY A 78 4.13 3.11 5.72
N GLU A 79 5.15 2.27 5.84
CA GLU A 79 6.56 2.65 5.68
C GLU A 79 6.98 2.57 4.21
N PHE A 80 6.42 3.47 3.40
CA PHE A 80 6.58 3.45 1.94
C PHE A 80 8.02 3.70 1.46
N GLU A 81 8.78 4.58 2.14
CA GLU A 81 10.17 4.86 1.76
C GLU A 81 11.09 3.67 2.00
N THR A 82 10.91 2.97 3.12
CA THR A 82 11.64 1.73 3.39
C THR A 82 11.26 0.65 2.39
N ALA A 83 9.98 0.52 2.05
CA ALA A 83 9.52 -0.39 1.01
C ALA A 83 10.18 -0.10 -0.35
N ARG A 84 10.22 1.17 -0.78
CA ARG A 84 10.93 1.63 -1.99
C ARG A 84 12.41 1.26 -1.97
N ALA A 85 13.10 1.50 -0.86
CA ALA A 85 14.51 1.17 -0.71
C ALA A 85 14.78 -0.33 -0.88
N ILE A 86 13.92 -1.18 -0.31
CA ILE A 86 14.01 -2.63 -0.42
C ILE A 86 13.67 -3.10 -1.84
N PHE A 87 12.66 -2.53 -2.50
CA PHE A 87 12.36 -2.84 -3.91
C PHE A 87 13.54 -2.50 -4.82
N ARG A 88 14.15 -1.32 -4.68
CA ARG A 88 15.37 -0.95 -5.43
C ARG A 88 16.52 -1.92 -5.16
N ARG A 89 16.69 -2.35 -3.90
CA ARG A 89 17.70 -3.35 -3.54
C ARG A 89 17.42 -4.70 -4.21
N SER A 90 16.17 -5.15 -4.19
CA SER A 90 15.73 -6.39 -4.84
C SER A 90 16.08 -6.39 -6.33
N LEU A 91 15.79 -5.29 -7.03
CA LEU A 91 16.09 -5.11 -8.46
C LEU A 91 17.60 -5.05 -8.77
N ARG A 92 18.44 -4.56 -7.85
CA ARG A 92 19.90 -4.56 -8.01
C ARG A 92 20.53 -5.94 -7.86
N LEU A 93 19.95 -6.80 -7.02
CA LEU A 93 20.51 -8.12 -6.71
C LEU A 93 20.15 -9.16 -7.76
N CYS A 94 18.91 -9.14 -8.22
CA CYS A 94 18.45 -9.95 -9.33
C CYS A 94 17.73 -9.02 -10.29
N GLY A 95 18.13 -9.04 -11.56
CA GLY A 95 17.51 -8.23 -12.60
C GLY A 95 15.98 -8.34 -12.57
N SER A 96 15.34 -7.22 -12.90
CA SER A 96 13.90 -6.99 -13.06
C SER A 96 13.00 -8.22 -13.12
N THR A 97 12.66 -8.82 -11.98
CA THR A 97 11.65 -9.89 -11.95
C THR A 97 10.27 -9.24 -12.05
N SER A 98 9.44 -9.72 -12.99
CA SER A 98 8.06 -9.24 -13.21
C SER A 98 7.29 -9.06 -11.89
N SER A 99 7.36 -10.04 -10.99
CA SER A 99 6.66 -10.00 -9.70
C SER A 99 7.15 -8.90 -8.73
N THR A 100 8.42 -8.49 -8.80
CA THR A 100 8.95 -7.38 -7.98
C THR A 100 8.52 -6.04 -8.54
N LEU A 101 8.58 -5.86 -9.86
CA LEU A 101 8.12 -4.63 -10.53
C LEU A 101 6.61 -4.43 -10.34
N VAL A 102 5.81 -5.48 -10.52
CA VAL A 102 4.36 -5.43 -10.29
C VAL A 102 4.04 -5.10 -8.83
N ALA A 103 4.76 -5.69 -7.86
CA ALA A 103 4.53 -5.40 -6.45
C ALA A 103 4.83 -3.93 -6.11
N TRP A 104 5.94 -3.38 -6.63
CA TRP A 104 6.27 -1.97 -6.44
C TRP A 104 5.28 -1.05 -7.15
N ALA A 105 4.95 -1.33 -8.42
CA ALA A 105 3.97 -0.55 -9.18
C ALA A 105 2.61 -0.51 -8.48
N ARG A 106 2.14 -1.65 -7.95
CA ARG A 106 0.90 -1.73 -7.16
C ARG A 106 0.96 -0.91 -5.87
N MET A 107 2.10 -0.87 -5.20
CA MET A 107 2.29 -0.03 -4.01
C MET A 107 2.21 1.46 -4.39
N GLU A 108 2.96 1.91 -5.39
CA GLU A 108 2.90 3.32 -5.86
C GLU A 108 1.50 3.70 -6.32
N ALA A 109 0.85 2.82 -7.07
CA ALA A 109 -0.54 2.99 -7.51
C ALA A 109 -1.48 3.17 -6.33
N SER A 110 -1.41 2.27 -5.34
CA SER A 110 -2.34 2.31 -4.19
C SER A 110 -2.16 3.61 -3.39
N LEU A 111 -0.92 4.01 -3.13
CA LEU A 111 -0.60 5.25 -2.43
C LEU A 111 -1.08 6.48 -3.22
N ALA A 112 -0.85 6.50 -4.52
CA ALA A 112 -1.22 7.62 -5.37
C ALA A 112 -2.73 7.76 -5.52
N LEU A 113 -3.45 6.65 -5.65
CA LEU A 113 -4.92 6.65 -5.74
C LEU A 113 -5.57 7.07 -4.42
N GLU A 114 -5.00 6.67 -3.29
CA GLU A 114 -5.46 7.13 -1.95
C GLU A 114 -5.27 8.64 -1.82
N GLN A 115 -4.09 9.16 -2.16
CA GLN A 115 -3.82 10.61 -2.16
C GLN A 115 -4.74 11.39 -3.10
N LEU A 116 -5.03 10.83 -4.29
CA LEU A 116 -5.91 11.45 -5.26
C LEU A 116 -7.36 11.48 -4.75
N ALA A 117 -7.84 10.37 -4.18
CA ALA A 117 -9.17 10.27 -3.61
C ALA A 117 -9.34 11.24 -2.43
N ASP A 118 -8.35 11.32 -1.54
CA ASP A 118 -8.36 12.25 -0.41
C ASP A 118 -8.39 13.70 -0.87
N ALA A 119 -7.56 14.06 -1.86
CA ALA A 119 -7.54 15.40 -2.43
C ALA A 119 -8.89 15.78 -3.04
N ARG A 120 -9.54 14.86 -3.78
CA ARG A 120 -10.87 15.08 -4.37
C ARG A 120 -11.98 15.18 -3.35
N GLN A 121 -11.95 14.34 -2.32
CA GLN A 121 -12.93 14.41 -1.24
C GLN A 121 -12.85 15.75 -0.51
N GLN A 122 -11.65 16.32 -0.36
CA GLN A 122 -11.46 17.65 0.21
C GLN A 122 -11.97 18.77 -0.72
N GLN A 123 -11.87 18.58 -2.04
CA GLN A 123 -12.39 19.52 -3.05
C GLN A 123 -13.92 19.51 -3.17
N SER A 124 -14.59 18.39 -2.86
CA SER A 124 -16.06 18.27 -2.89
C SER A 124 -16.67 18.39 -1.49
N PRO A 125 -17.01 19.60 -1.00
CA PRO A 125 -17.76 19.74 0.24
C PRO A 125 -19.24 19.40 -0.02
N ARG A 126 -19.56 18.13 -0.33
CA ARG A 126 -20.95 17.69 -0.30
C ARG A 126 -21.32 17.26 1.12
N PHE A 127 -22.02 18.21 1.73
CA PHE A 127 -22.99 18.05 2.82
C PHE A 127 -22.41 17.78 4.21
N PHE A 128 -22.26 18.88 4.95
CA PHE A 128 -22.50 18.92 6.38
C PHE A 128 -23.71 18.02 6.71
N ARG A 129 -23.48 16.88 7.36
CA ARG A 129 -24.56 16.05 7.89
C ARG A 129 -25.12 16.79 9.10
N HIS A 130 -26.02 17.75 8.87
CA HIS A 130 -26.81 18.36 9.93
C HIS A 130 -27.66 17.28 10.58
N HIS A 131 -27.14 16.62 11.59
CA HIS A 131 -27.96 15.94 12.57
C HIS A 131 -28.49 16.98 13.54
N GLY A 132 -29.72 17.43 13.25
CA GLY A 132 -30.72 17.80 14.23
C GLY A 132 -30.42 18.99 15.13
N THR A 133 -30.75 20.19 14.65
CA THR A 133 -31.74 21.07 15.31
C THR A 133 -32.10 22.21 14.37
N LEU A 134 -33.32 22.17 13.84
CA LEU A 134 -33.99 23.30 13.21
C LEU A 134 -34.37 24.32 14.30
N SER A 135 -33.50 25.28 14.64
CA SER A 135 -33.97 26.49 15.36
C SER A 135 -33.04 27.73 15.36
N ALA A 136 -32.06 27.85 14.48
CA ALA A 136 -31.27 29.09 14.39
C ALA A 136 -31.41 29.70 12.99
N SER A 137 -32.63 30.16 12.72
CA SER A 137 -33.03 30.88 11.53
C SER A 137 -32.30 32.23 11.44
N PHE A 138 -31.86 32.56 10.22
CA PHE A 138 -32.11 33.87 9.62
C PHE A 138 -31.39 35.09 10.27
N ARG A 139 -30.07 35.19 10.09
CA ARG A 139 -29.39 36.50 10.28
C ARG A 139 -28.25 36.84 9.30
N GLU A 140 -27.87 35.97 8.37
CA GLU A 140 -26.72 36.21 7.48
C GLU A 140 -27.05 36.89 6.13
N ILE A 141 -28.27 37.42 5.93
CA ILE A 141 -28.66 38.02 4.63
C ILE A 141 -28.21 39.50 4.48
N ASN A 142 -27.72 40.16 5.55
CA ASN A 142 -27.54 41.62 5.54
C ASN A 142 -26.14 42.17 5.80
N ASP A 143 -25.08 41.35 5.79
CA ASP A 143 -23.72 41.88 5.87
C ASP A 143 -23.10 42.07 4.47
N PRO A 144 -22.62 43.28 4.11
CA PRO A 144 -21.93 43.52 2.85
C PRO A 144 -20.54 42.85 2.84
N PRO A 145 -19.97 42.55 1.66
CA PRO A 145 -18.78 41.72 1.56
C PRO A 145 -17.56 42.49 2.04
N GLN A 146 -17.07 42.14 3.23
CA GLN A 146 -15.78 42.64 3.72
C GLN A 146 -14.72 41.53 3.68
N GLN A 147 -13.74 41.79 2.80
CA GLN A 147 -12.32 41.43 2.88
C GLN A 147 -11.92 39.99 2.52
N HIS A 148 -11.18 39.92 1.40
CA HIS A 148 -10.46 38.78 0.85
C HIS A 148 -9.78 37.90 1.90
N ASP A 149 -10.27 36.66 2.01
CA ASP A 149 -9.57 35.60 2.71
C ASP A 149 -8.34 35.16 1.91
N HIS A 150 -7.17 35.67 2.29
CA HIS A 150 -5.85 35.10 1.94
C HIS A 150 -5.73 33.59 2.31
N ASN A 151 -6.71 33.05 3.03
CA ASN A 151 -6.83 31.64 3.38
C ASN A 151 -7.43 30.79 2.23
N SER A 152 -8.22 31.39 1.34
CA SER A 152 -8.82 30.70 0.17
C SER A 152 -7.80 30.39 -0.94
N GLU A 153 -6.86 31.31 -1.17
CA GLU A 153 -5.77 31.14 -2.15
C GLU A 153 -4.69 30.17 -1.66
N LYS A 154 -4.37 30.17 -0.36
CA LYS A 154 -3.43 29.20 0.21
C LYS A 154 -4.00 27.78 0.26
N LYS A 155 -5.32 27.67 0.47
CA LYS A 155 -6.05 26.40 0.47
C LYS A 155 -6.08 25.78 -0.94
N SER A 156 -6.36 26.57 -1.98
CA SER A 156 -6.34 26.07 -3.38
C SER A 156 -4.95 25.68 -3.86
N ALA A 157 -3.89 26.38 -3.42
CA ALA A 157 -2.51 26.04 -3.77
C ALA A 157 -2.07 24.69 -3.18
N ALA A 158 -2.32 24.45 -1.88
CA ALA A 158 -1.98 23.18 -1.23
C ALA A 158 -2.77 21.99 -1.81
N GLU A 159 -4.04 22.22 -2.17
CA GLU A 159 -4.89 21.24 -2.84
C GLU A 159 -4.38 20.89 -4.25
N SER A 160 -3.99 21.91 -5.03
CA SER A 160 -3.39 21.69 -6.36
C SER A 160 -2.06 20.94 -6.29
N GLU A 161 -1.28 21.16 -5.23
CA GLU A 161 -0.01 20.48 -5.02
C GLU A 161 -0.22 19.02 -4.61
N ALA A 162 -1.20 18.74 -3.72
CA ALA A 162 -1.55 17.38 -3.34
C ALA A 162 -2.02 16.54 -4.53
N GLU A 163 -2.87 17.12 -5.39
CA GLU A 163 -3.34 16.48 -6.62
C GLU A 163 -2.19 16.27 -7.61
N SER A 164 -1.28 17.24 -7.76
CA SER A 164 -0.08 17.10 -8.58
C SER A 164 0.80 15.95 -8.08
N ARG A 165 1.07 15.87 -6.76
CA ARG A 165 1.86 14.78 -6.16
C ARG A 165 1.21 13.42 -6.37
N ALA A 166 -0.12 13.34 -6.28
CA ALA A 166 -0.87 12.12 -6.53
C ALA A 166 -0.75 11.68 -8.00
N ARG A 167 -0.93 12.61 -8.95
CA ARG A 167 -0.70 12.35 -10.38
C ARG A 167 0.74 11.89 -10.66
N ASP A 168 1.72 12.45 -9.97
CA ASP A 168 3.13 12.02 -10.08
C ASP A 168 3.33 10.59 -9.60
N GLY A 169 2.62 10.18 -8.54
CA GLY A 169 2.58 8.80 -8.08
C GLY A 169 2.00 7.84 -9.12
N ILE A 170 0.90 8.22 -9.76
CA ILE A 170 0.30 7.43 -10.86
C ILE A 170 1.29 7.32 -12.03
N ARG A 171 1.96 8.41 -12.40
CA ARG A 171 3.00 8.39 -13.44
C ARG A 171 4.14 7.43 -13.10
N ARG A 172 4.62 7.42 -11.85
CA ARG A 172 5.64 6.44 -11.40
C ARG A 172 5.13 5.01 -11.49
N ALA A 173 3.90 4.74 -11.06
CA ALA A 173 3.29 3.42 -11.14
C ALA A 173 3.18 2.93 -12.60
N ARG A 174 2.73 3.78 -13.53
CA ARG A 174 2.68 3.49 -14.97
C ARG A 174 4.06 3.17 -15.53
N ALA A 175 5.09 3.95 -15.20
CA ALA A 175 6.45 3.69 -15.64
C ALA A 175 6.99 2.33 -15.17
N LEU A 176 6.66 1.93 -13.93
CA LEU A 176 7.02 0.61 -13.40
C LEU A 176 6.26 -0.52 -14.10
N PHE A 177 4.97 -0.33 -14.41
CA PHE A 177 4.20 -1.31 -15.20
C PHE A 177 4.71 -1.43 -16.63
N ALA A 178 5.03 -0.31 -17.30
CA ALA A 178 5.61 -0.29 -18.64
C ALA A 178 6.95 -1.05 -18.66
N SER A 179 7.85 -0.75 -17.73
CA SER A 179 9.12 -1.51 -17.58
C SER A 179 8.88 -3.00 -17.33
N GLY A 180 7.86 -3.34 -16.53
CA GLY A 180 7.45 -4.73 -16.30
C GLY A 180 6.95 -5.42 -17.57
N ALA A 181 6.18 -4.70 -18.39
CA ALA A 181 5.60 -5.21 -19.62
C ALA A 181 6.65 -5.35 -20.74
N GLU A 182 7.60 -4.43 -20.84
CA GLU A 182 8.74 -4.52 -21.75
C GLU A 182 9.64 -5.70 -21.41
N THR A 183 9.92 -5.90 -20.12
CA THR A 183 10.78 -7.00 -19.68
C THR A 183 10.06 -8.35 -19.76
N TRP A 184 8.74 -8.38 -19.58
CA TRP A 184 7.93 -9.60 -19.55
C TRP A 184 6.58 -9.44 -20.29
N PRO A 185 6.60 -9.37 -21.64
CA PRO A 185 5.39 -9.11 -22.43
C PRO A 185 4.33 -10.21 -22.28
N GLU A 186 4.77 -11.46 -22.13
CA GLU A 186 3.91 -12.64 -22.02
C GLU A 186 3.23 -12.78 -20.65
N SER A 187 3.55 -11.92 -19.67
CA SER A 187 3.04 -12.08 -18.30
C SER A 187 1.64 -11.47 -18.15
N PRO A 188 0.56 -12.27 -18.01
CA PRO A 188 -0.79 -11.72 -17.89
C PRO A 188 -0.97 -10.93 -16.59
N HIS A 189 -0.16 -11.24 -15.57
CA HIS A 189 -0.19 -10.56 -14.28
C HIS A 189 0.22 -9.08 -14.38
N VAL A 190 1.18 -8.75 -15.24
CA VAL A 190 1.63 -7.36 -15.44
C VAL A 190 0.50 -6.56 -16.09
N TRP A 191 -0.04 -7.06 -17.20
CA TRP A 191 -1.12 -6.41 -17.94
C TRP A 191 -2.40 -6.28 -17.12
N ASN A 192 -2.80 -7.33 -16.39
CA ASN A 192 -3.97 -7.26 -15.52
C ASN A 192 -3.79 -6.22 -14.40
N ALA A 193 -2.61 -6.16 -13.77
CA ALA A 193 -2.35 -5.17 -12.73
C ALA A 193 -2.32 -3.74 -13.27
N TRP A 194 -1.79 -3.54 -14.48
CA TRP A 194 -1.81 -2.24 -15.15
C TRP A 194 -3.23 -1.83 -15.54
N ALA A 195 -4.02 -2.72 -16.15
CA ALA A 195 -5.41 -2.43 -16.48
C ALA A 195 -6.24 -2.02 -15.25
N GLN A 196 -6.05 -2.68 -14.11
CA GLN A 196 -6.70 -2.30 -12.85
C GLN A 196 -6.32 -0.90 -12.37
N LEU A 197 -5.06 -0.47 -12.56
CA LEU A 197 -4.66 0.91 -12.27
C LEU A 197 -5.41 1.89 -13.17
N GLU A 198 -5.47 1.65 -14.48
CA GLU A 198 -6.10 2.58 -15.41
C GLU A 198 -7.61 2.72 -15.15
N VAL A 199 -8.29 1.61 -14.86
CA VAL A 199 -9.72 1.63 -14.47
C VAL A 199 -9.93 2.49 -13.21
N ARG A 200 -9.17 2.21 -12.14
CA ARG A 200 -9.34 2.94 -10.87
C ARG A 200 -8.94 4.40 -10.96
N ALA A 201 -7.89 4.71 -11.72
CA ALA A 201 -7.48 6.09 -11.97
C ALA A 201 -8.56 6.83 -12.74
N GLY A 202 -9.13 6.22 -13.79
CA GLY A 202 -10.24 6.79 -14.56
C GLY A 202 -11.52 6.97 -13.74
N GLU A 203 -11.86 6.02 -12.86
CA GLU A 203 -13.00 6.15 -11.94
C GLU A 203 -12.84 7.34 -11.00
N ILE A 204 -11.66 7.51 -10.40
CA ILE A 204 -11.37 8.63 -9.50
C ILE A 204 -11.27 9.94 -10.28
N GLU A 205 -10.75 9.93 -11.52
CA GLU A 205 -10.67 11.11 -12.39
C GLU A 205 -12.04 11.56 -12.93
N ALA A 206 -13.00 10.64 -13.07
CA ALA A 206 -14.36 10.91 -13.53
C ALA A 206 -15.36 11.27 -12.41
N ALA A 207 -15.07 10.88 -11.15
CA ALA A 207 -15.89 11.16 -9.97
C ALA A 207 -15.72 12.59 -9.45
#